data_AF-A0A3E1NH64-F1
#
_entry.id   AF-A0A3E1NH64-F1
#
_cell.length_a   1.000
_cell.length_b   1.000
_cell.length_c   1.000
_cell.angle_alpha   90.00
_cell.angle_beta   90.00
_cell.angle_gamma   90.00
#
_symmetry.space_group_name_H-M   'P 1'
#
loop_
_entity.id
_entity.type
_entity.pdbx_description
1 polymer ?
#
loop_
_entity_poly.entity_id
_entity_poly.type
_entity_poly.pdbx_seq_one_letter_code
_entity_poly.pdbx_strand_id
1 'polypeptide(L)'
;MFCISLFAHCTTVTLRPGIEAVVTDSVTNTCLSAVQIESPGGVVYGLSDTQGRFAIPPVTQRRISWPGDEPGKAGPDGRVVLLKKNGYFIDTIDVNVYGAQHTGSVVHTDTIRLKPMPI
;
A
#
# COMPACT_ATOMS: atom_id res chain seq x y z
N MET A 1 -32.67 27.76 26.43
CA MET A 1 -32.02 26.48 26.76
C MET A 1 -31.39 25.95 25.48
N PHE A 2 -30.09 26.20 25.27
CA PHE A 2 -29.37 25.78 24.05
C PHE A 2 -28.75 24.41 24.32
N CYS A 3 -29.35 23.34 23.79
CA CYS A 3 -28.75 22.02 23.78
C CYS A 3 -27.70 21.96 22.66
N ILE A 4 -26.42 22.03 23.04
CA ILE A 4 -25.31 21.77 22.11
C ILE A 4 -25.21 20.25 21.96
N SER A 5 -25.76 19.73 20.86
CA SER A 5 -25.68 18.32 20.49
C SER A 5 -24.25 17.98 20.04
N LEU A 6 -23.44 17.42 20.94
CA LEU A 6 -22.14 16.83 20.60
C LEU A 6 -22.36 15.49 19.91
N PHE A 7 -22.48 15.49 18.58
CA PHE A 7 -22.44 14.26 17.79
C PHE A 7 -20.98 13.77 17.67
N ALA A 8 -20.56 12.91 18.59
CA ALA A 8 -19.31 12.16 18.45
C ALA A 8 -19.43 11.23 17.22
N HIS A 9 -18.92 11.66 16.07
CA HIS A 9 -18.79 10.80 14.89
C HIS A 9 -17.52 9.97 15.04
N CYS A 10 -17.67 8.64 15.01
CA CYS A 10 -16.54 7.73 14.90
C CYS A 10 -16.02 7.79 13.46
N THR A 11 -15.21 8.79 13.13
CA THR A 11 -14.57 8.88 11.81
C THR A 11 -13.38 7.91 11.78
N THR A 12 -13.46 6.88 10.95
CA THR A 12 -12.28 6.07 10.63
C THR A 12 -11.52 6.80 9.52
N VAL A 13 -10.33 7.31 9.84
CA VAL A 13 -9.50 7.98 8.84
C VAL A 13 -8.53 6.97 8.26
N THR A 14 -8.50 6.87 6.93
CA THR A 14 -7.52 6.04 6.22
C THR A 14 -6.20 6.83 6.14
N LEU A 15 -5.18 6.35 6.84
CA LEU A 15 -3.85 6.97 6.84
C LEU A 15 -3.02 6.53 5.63
N ARG A 16 -3.24 5.29 5.18
CA ARG A 16 -2.71 4.72 3.94
C ARG A 16 -3.78 3.83 3.31
N PRO A 17 -4.07 3.97 2.00
CA PRO A 17 -4.95 3.04 1.33
C PRO A 17 -4.39 1.60 1.34
N GLY A 18 -5.25 0.62 1.13
CA GLY A 18 -4.82 -0.73 0.81
C GLY A 18 -4.13 -0.74 -0.55
N ILE A 19 -3.22 -1.67 -0.75
CA ILE A 19 -2.48 -1.82 -2.00
C ILE A 19 -2.76 -3.21 -2.52
N GLU A 20 -3.30 -3.30 -3.72
CA GLU A 20 -3.44 -4.57 -4.42
C GLU A 20 -2.78 -4.45 -5.78
N ALA A 21 -1.87 -5.37 -6.08
CA ALA A 21 -1.15 -5.34 -7.34
C ALA A 21 -0.70 -6.74 -7.77
N VAL A 22 -0.31 -6.84 -9.04
CA VAL A 22 0.23 -8.06 -9.64
C VAL A 22 1.67 -7.78 -10.08
N VAL A 23 2.58 -8.67 -9.73
CA VAL A 23 4.00 -8.59 -10.10
C VAL A 23 4.29 -9.52 -11.25
N THR A 24 4.90 -8.99 -12.30
CA THR A 24 5.33 -9.74 -13.47
C THR A 24 6.79 -9.47 -13.80
N ASP A 25 7.41 -10.38 -14.53
CA ASP A 25 8.71 -10.18 -15.16
C ASP A 25 8.57 -9.16 -16.30
N SER A 26 9.43 -8.15 -16.36
CA SER A 26 9.40 -7.10 -17.40
C SER A 26 9.81 -7.58 -18.80
N VAL A 27 10.53 -8.70 -18.90
CA VAL A 27 10.98 -9.32 -20.15
C VAL A 27 9.97 -10.35 -20.63
N THR A 28 9.57 -11.27 -19.76
CA THR A 28 8.71 -12.41 -20.14
C THR A 28 7.21 -12.15 -19.93
N ASN A 29 6.84 -11.07 -19.21
CA ASN A 29 5.47 -10.80 -18.75
C ASN A 29 4.85 -11.95 -17.94
N THR A 30 5.66 -12.88 -17.44
CA THR A 30 5.18 -13.98 -16.60
C THR A 30 4.96 -13.49 -15.18
N CYS A 31 3.94 -14.02 -14.51
CA CYS A 31 3.66 -13.68 -13.12
C CYS A 31 4.76 -14.17 -12.19
N LEU A 32 5.20 -13.32 -11.28
CA LEU A 32 6.27 -13.63 -10.34
C LEU A 32 5.70 -13.97 -8.97
N SER A 33 5.77 -15.24 -8.62
CA SER A 33 5.42 -15.74 -7.29
C SER A 33 6.52 -15.51 -6.27
N ALA A 34 6.17 -15.51 -4.98
CA ALA A 34 7.11 -15.35 -3.87
C ALA A 34 8.03 -14.11 -3.98
N VAL A 35 7.50 -13.01 -4.53
CA VAL A 35 8.14 -11.69 -4.45
C VAL A 35 7.90 -11.19 -3.03
N GLN A 36 8.96 -10.83 -2.31
CA GLN A 36 8.88 -10.26 -0.99
C GLN A 36 8.50 -8.79 -1.05
N ILE A 37 7.48 -8.43 -0.29
CA ILE A 37 6.94 -7.08 -0.21
C ILE A 37 7.22 -6.54 1.18
N GLU A 38 7.95 -5.43 1.27
CA GLU A 38 8.39 -4.88 2.55
C GLU A 38 8.42 -3.35 2.58
N SER A 39 8.47 -2.78 3.78
CA SER A 39 8.70 -1.35 3.95
C SER A 39 10.18 -1.00 3.82
N PRO A 40 10.53 0.26 3.55
CA PRO A 40 11.91 0.75 3.63
C PRO A 40 12.59 0.48 4.98
N GLY A 41 11.82 0.41 6.06
CA GLY A 41 12.28 0.07 7.41
C GLY A 41 12.45 -1.44 7.67
N GLY A 42 12.29 -2.30 6.65
CA GLY A 42 12.48 -3.75 6.76
C GLY A 42 11.28 -4.52 7.32
N VAL A 43 10.11 -3.90 7.42
CA VAL A 43 8.87 -4.60 7.83
C VAL A 43 8.34 -5.39 6.64
N VAL A 44 8.34 -6.71 6.74
CA VAL A 44 7.78 -7.58 5.71
C VAL A 44 6.25 -7.58 5.80
N TYR A 45 5.59 -7.19 4.70
CA TYR A 45 4.15 -7.21 4.57
C TYR A 45 3.64 -8.57 4.09
N GLY A 46 4.43 -9.29 3.29
CA GLY A 46 4.07 -10.62 2.79
C GLY A 46 4.85 -11.02 1.55
N LEU A 47 4.34 -12.06 0.89
CA LEU A 47 4.86 -12.60 -0.37
C LEU A 47 3.77 -12.59 -1.43
N SER A 48 4.13 -12.42 -2.71
CA SER A 48 3.18 -12.61 -3.82
C SER A 48 2.79 -14.08 -3.99
N ASP A 49 1.54 -14.32 -4.41
CA ASP A 49 0.99 -15.65 -4.65
C ASP A 49 1.51 -16.29 -5.96
N THR A 50 1.01 -17.47 -6.31
CA THR A 50 1.40 -18.18 -7.55
C THR A 50 1.02 -17.44 -8.84
N GLN A 51 0.09 -16.48 -8.76
CA GLN A 51 -0.31 -15.60 -9.85
C GLN A 51 0.37 -14.23 -9.76
N GLY A 52 1.39 -14.09 -8.90
CA GLY A 52 2.13 -12.85 -8.69
C GLY A 52 1.33 -11.75 -8.00
N ARG A 53 0.15 -12.06 -7.45
CA ARG A 53 -0.71 -11.08 -6.77
C ARG A 53 -0.26 -10.89 -5.34
N PHE A 54 -0.37 -9.67 -4.84
CA PHE A 54 -0.25 -9.39 -3.42
C PHE A 54 -1.25 -8.32 -3.00
N ALA A 55 -1.58 -8.34 -1.70
CA ALA A 55 -2.43 -7.36 -1.07
C ALA A 55 -1.78 -6.88 0.22
N ILE A 56 -1.70 -5.57 0.41
CA ILE A 56 -1.30 -4.94 1.66
C ILE A 56 -2.53 -4.25 2.23
N PRO A 57 -2.97 -4.58 3.46
CA PRO A 57 -4.17 -3.98 4.04
C PRO A 57 -4.01 -2.46 4.25
N PRO A 58 -5.11 -1.69 4.19
CA PRO A 58 -5.10 -0.26 4.52
C PRO A 58 -4.66 -0.04 5.97
N VAL A 59 -3.94 1.06 6.20
CA VAL A 59 -3.66 1.53 7.56
C VAL A 59 -4.74 2.54 7.92
N THR A 60 -5.60 2.16 8.86
CA THR A 60 -6.67 3.03 9.36
C THR A 60 -6.39 3.43 10.80
N GLN A 61 -6.68 4.68 11.14
CA GLN A 61 -6.69 5.13 12.52
C GLN A 61 -8.14 5.28 12.96
N ARG A 62 -8.53 4.48 13.94
CA ARG A 62 -9.77 4.69 14.70
C ARG A 62 -9.45 5.56 15.90
N ARG A 63 -9.80 6.85 15.82
CA ARG A 63 -9.84 7.73 17.00
C ARG A 63 -11.14 8.51 17.02
N ILE A 64 -11.57 8.88 18.23
CA ILE A 64 -12.55 9.95 18.41
C ILE A 64 -11.83 11.23 17.98
N SER A 65 -12.24 11.79 16.84
CA SER A 65 -11.73 13.05 16.34
C SER A 65 -12.61 14.17 16.90
N TRP A 66 -11.97 15.20 17.45
CA TRP A 66 -12.66 16.42 17.85
C TRP A 66 -12.73 17.39 16.65
N PRO A 67 -13.69 18.33 16.60
CA PRO A 67 -13.71 19.36 15.57
C PRO A 67 -12.40 20.17 15.60
N GLY A 68 -11.67 20.22 14.48
CA GLY A 68 -10.36 20.89 14.36
C GLY A 68 -9.14 19.97 14.56
N ASP A 69 -9.37 18.69 14.85
CA ASP A 69 -8.33 17.71 15.11
C ASP A 69 -7.80 17.15 13.78
N GLU A 70 -6.56 17.51 13.40
CA GLU A 70 -5.99 17.05 12.13
C GLU A 70 -5.67 15.54 12.20
N PRO A 71 -6.04 14.76 11.16
CA PRO A 71 -5.67 13.35 11.13
C PRO A 71 -4.16 13.19 11.14
N GLY A 72 -3.66 12.21 11.91
CA GLY A 72 -2.24 11.88 11.91
C GLY A 72 -1.79 11.51 10.51
N LYS A 73 -0.66 12.03 10.03
CA LYS A 73 -0.11 11.59 8.74
C LYS A 73 0.52 10.21 8.92
N ALA A 74 0.25 9.27 8.01
CA ALA A 74 1.11 8.10 7.89
C ALA A 74 2.56 8.57 7.74
N GLY A 75 3.47 7.95 8.51
CA GLY A 75 4.90 8.22 8.40
C GLY A 75 5.39 8.04 6.96
N PRO A 76 6.52 8.68 6.60
CA PRO A 76 7.05 8.62 5.23
C PRO A 76 7.22 7.18 4.72
N ASP A 77 7.62 6.25 5.60
CA ASP A 77 7.82 4.83 5.28
C ASP A 77 6.52 4.05 5.06
N GLY A 78 5.36 4.62 5.44
CA GLY A 78 4.06 4.01 5.17
C GLY A 78 3.67 4.10 3.69
N ARG A 79 4.29 4.99 2.92
CA ARG A 79 3.88 5.30 1.53
C ARG A 79 4.67 4.56 0.47
N VAL A 80 5.80 4.00 0.88
CA VAL A 80 6.76 3.38 -0.01
C VAL A 80 6.78 1.88 0.27
N VAL A 81 6.79 1.09 -0.79
CA VAL A 81 6.86 -0.37 -0.72
C VAL A 81 8.02 -0.84 -1.58
N LEU A 82 8.85 -1.72 -1.03
CA LEU A 82 9.94 -2.37 -1.72
C LEU A 82 9.51 -3.77 -2.16
N LEU A 83 9.85 -4.13 -3.40
CA LEU A 83 9.66 -5.46 -3.95
C LEU A 83 11.01 -6.12 -4.17
N LYS A 84 11.20 -7.29 -3.55
CA LYS A 84 12.45 -8.05 -3.59
C LYS A 84 12.20 -9.46 -4.08
N LYS A 85 12.98 -9.90 -5.05
CA LYS A 85 13.03 -11.30 -5.49
C LYS A 85 14.45 -11.65 -5.92
N ASN A 86 14.93 -12.81 -5.53
CA ASN A 86 16.26 -13.27 -5.93
C ASN A 86 16.36 -13.37 -7.46
N GLY A 87 17.44 -12.81 -8.02
CA GLY A 87 17.62 -12.73 -9.47
C GLY A 87 16.92 -11.53 -10.14
N TYR A 88 16.30 -10.64 -9.37
CA TYR A 88 15.65 -9.41 -9.87
C TYR A 88 16.19 -8.19 -9.14
N PHE A 89 16.16 -7.04 -9.82
CA PHE A 89 16.41 -5.77 -9.16
C PHE A 89 15.33 -5.46 -8.13
N ILE A 90 15.73 -4.80 -7.05
CA ILE A 90 14.80 -4.27 -6.05
C ILE A 90 14.06 -3.10 -6.68
N ASP A 91 12.73 -3.16 -6.65
CA ASP A 91 11.89 -2.07 -7.14
C ASP A 91 11.19 -1.36 -5.98
N THR A 92 10.88 -0.08 -6.17
CA THR A 92 10.30 0.78 -5.14
C THR A 92 9.04 1.45 -5.68
N ILE A 93 7.94 1.28 -4.97
CA ILE A 93 6.64 1.83 -5.35
C ILE A 93 6.21 2.88 -4.35
N ASP A 94 5.92 4.08 -4.85
CA ASP A 94 5.17 5.09 -4.12
C ASP A 94 3.68 4.96 -4.44
N VAL A 95 2.91 4.63 -3.41
CA VAL A 95 1.48 4.32 -3.46
C VAL A 95 0.63 5.50 -3.93
N ASN A 96 1.13 6.75 -3.84
CA ASN A 96 0.38 7.93 -4.29
C ASN A 96 0.65 8.32 -5.75
N VAL A 97 1.70 7.78 -6.37
CA VAL A 97 2.17 8.20 -7.70
C VAL A 97 1.91 7.15 -8.78
N TYR A 98 1.81 5.87 -8.39
CA TYR A 98 1.71 4.77 -9.34
C TYR A 98 0.26 4.43 -9.73
N GLY A 99 -0.17 4.92 -10.90
CA GLY A 99 -1.32 4.38 -11.66
C GLY A 99 -2.65 4.26 -10.89
N ALA A 100 -2.86 5.06 -9.85
CA ALA A 100 -3.93 4.82 -8.88
C ALA A 100 -5.32 5.15 -9.46
N GLN A 101 -6.06 4.11 -9.90
CA GLN A 101 -7.51 4.18 -9.89
C GLN A 101 -7.98 4.06 -8.44
N HIS A 102 -8.16 5.21 -7.81
CA HIS A 102 -8.70 5.29 -6.46
C HIS A 102 -10.16 4.80 -6.45
N THR A 103 -10.39 3.59 -5.97
CA THR A 103 -11.74 3.08 -5.73
C THR A 103 -11.97 3.01 -4.22
N GLY A 104 -12.39 4.13 -3.62
CA GLY A 104 -12.62 4.20 -2.17
C GLY A 104 -11.32 4.08 -1.35
N SER A 105 -11.24 3.08 -0.46
CA SER A 105 -10.13 2.90 0.51
C SER A 105 -8.97 2.03 -0.01
N VAL A 106 -9.01 1.60 -1.26
CA VAL A 106 -8.01 0.71 -1.87
C VAL A 106 -7.46 1.36 -3.14
N VAL A 107 -6.14 1.36 -3.25
CA VAL A 107 -5.43 1.66 -4.50
C VAL A 107 -5.18 0.33 -5.18
N HIS A 108 -5.88 0.10 -6.28
CA HIS A 108 -5.52 -0.95 -7.22
C HIS A 108 -4.40 -0.37 -8.09
N THR A 109 -3.20 -0.91 -7.93
CA THR A 109 -2.05 -0.49 -8.74
C THR A 109 -1.91 -1.45 -9.91
N ASP A 110 -1.79 -0.88 -11.10
CA ASP A 110 -1.51 -1.61 -12.33
C ASP A 110 -0.22 -2.44 -12.23
N THR A 111 -0.17 -3.51 -13.02
CA THR A 111 0.86 -4.55 -13.00
C THR A 111 2.29 -4.00 -12.84
N ILE A 112 2.96 -4.43 -11.77
CA ILE A 112 4.33 -4.05 -11.42
C ILE A 112 5.28 -4.96 -12.18
N ARG A 113 6.22 -4.37 -12.93
CA ARG A 113 7.13 -5.12 -13.79
C ARG A 113 8.55 -5.12 -13.22
N LEU A 114 8.96 -6.22 -12.61
CA LEU A 114 10.32 -6.38 -12.10
C LEU A 114 11.31 -6.69 -13.22
N LYS A 115 12.49 -6.08 -13.15
CA LYS A 115 13.58 -6.33 -14.10
C LYS A 115 14.49 -7.45 -13.59
N PRO A 116 14.73 -8.52 -14.36
CA PRO A 116 15.71 -9.53 -13.99
C PRO A 116 17.12 -8.93 -13.99
N MET A 117 17.97 -9.41 -13.09
CA MET A 117 19.39 -9.07 -13.10
C MET A 117 20.09 -9.78 -14.27
N PRO A 118 21.01 -9.09 -14.98
CA PRO A 118 21.86 -9.77 -15.95
C PRO A 118 22.72 -10.82 -15.23
N ILE A 119 22.73 -12.03 -15.78
CA ILE A 119 23.53 -13.17 -15.33
C ILE A 119 24.98 -12.97 -15.76
#